data_AF-A0A0B5EYM6-F1
#
_entry.id   AF-A0A0B5EYM6-F1
#
_cell.length_a   1.000
_cell.length_b   1.000
_cell.length_c   1.000
_cell.angle_alpha   90.00
_cell.angle_beta   90.00
_cell.angle_gamma   90.00
#
_symmetry.space_group_name_H-M   'P 1'
#
loop_
_entity.id
_entity.type
_entity.pdbx_description
1 polymer ?
#
loop_
_entity_poly.entity_id
_entity_poly.type
_entity_poly.pdbx_seq_one_letter_code
_entity_poly.pdbx_strand_id
1 'polypeptide(L)' 'MAANLVAAHGVVPVRDSKNPTGPSLLVPSSVWSSFVAGVKGGDTAA' A
#
# COMPACT_ATOMS: atom_id res chain seq x y z
N MET A 1 -12.94 4.09 0.88
CA MET A 1 -11.78 4.31 -0.01
C MET A 1 -10.49 4.35 0.82
N ALA A 2 -9.38 3.82 0.31
CA ALA A 2 -8.08 3.82 0.99
C ALA A 2 -7.59 5.23 1.38
N ALA A 3 -7.96 6.26 0.60
CA ALA A 3 -7.62 7.65 0.86
C ALA A 3 -8.00 8.12 2.28
N ASN A 4 -9.16 7.69 2.81
CA ASN A 4 -9.58 8.06 4.17
C ASN A 4 -8.68 7.44 5.25
N LEU A 5 -8.18 6.22 5.02
CA LEU A 5 -7.31 5.50 5.94
C LEU A 5 -5.86 6.02 5.89
N VAL A 6 -5.41 6.47 4.72
CA VAL A 6 -4.14 7.20 4.58
C VAL A 6 -4.18 8.50 5.38
N ALA A 7 -5.25 9.28 5.25
CA ALA A 7 -5.39 10.57 5.94
C ALA A 7 -5.54 10.41 7.47
N ALA A 8 -6.35 9.44 7.93
CA ALA A 8 -6.64 9.27 9.35
C ALA A 8 -5.58 8.45 10.12
N HIS A 9 -4.90 7.51 9.45
CA HIS A 9 -4.03 6.53 10.11
C HIS A 9 -2.64 6.39 9.48
N GLY A 10 -2.34 7.12 8.40
CA GLY A 10 -1.03 7.08 7.76
C GLY A 10 -0.69 5.73 7.12
N VAL A 11 -1.69 4.93 6.74
CA VAL A 11 -1.49 3.60 6.14
C VAL A 11 -2.27 3.41 4.83
N VAL A 12 -1.69 2.63 3.93
CA VAL A 12 -2.31 2.12 2.70
C VAL A 12 -2.68 0.66 2.92
N PRO A 13 -3.98 0.32 2.99
CA PRO A 13 -4.41 -1.07 3.08
C PRO A 13 -4.32 -1.77 1.72
N VAL A 14 -3.63 -2.91 1.67
CA VAL A 14 -3.56 -3.80 0.51
C VAL A 14 -4.42 -5.03 0.78
N ARG A 15 -5.40 -5.28 -0.09
CA ARG A 15 -6.36 -6.39 0.02
C ARG A 15 -5.99 -7.50 -0.96
N ASP A 16 -6.14 -8.75 -0.53
CA ASP A 16 -6.17 -9.87 -1.47
C ASP A 16 -7.49 -9.86 -2.24
N SER A 17 -7.41 -9.74 -3.56
CA SER A 17 -8.60 -9.75 -4.42
C SER A 17 -9.31 -11.10 -4.42
N LYS A 18 -8.59 -12.19 -4.09
CA LYS A 18 -9.15 -13.55 -4.04
C LYS A 18 -9.79 -13.90 -2.70
N ASN A 19 -9.52 -13.12 -1.66
CA ASN A 19 -10.17 -13.23 -0.35
C ASN A 19 -10.72 -11.86 0.11
N PRO A 20 -11.83 -11.37 -0.49
CA PRO A 20 -12.31 -10.01 -0.27
C PRO A 20 -12.76 -9.71 1.16
N THR A 21 -13.13 -10.73 1.93
CA THR A 21 -13.57 -10.64 3.34
C THR A 21 -12.43 -10.88 4.32
N GLY A 22 -11.25 -11.25 3.84
CA GLY A 22 -10.06 -11.47 4.65
C GLY A 22 -9.41 -10.17 5.16
N PRO A 23 -8.40 -10.31 6.02
CA PRO A 23 -7.64 -9.17 6.55
C PRO A 23 -6.89 -8.42 5.44
N SER A 24 -6.63 -7.14 5.67
CA SER A 24 -5.76 -6.32 4.79
C SER A 24 -4.37 -6.19 5.38
N LEU A 25 -3.35 -6.17 4.52
CA LEU A 25 -2.02 -5.76 4.92
C LEU A 25 -1.97 -4.23 5.06
N LEU A 26 -1.54 -3.72 6.21
CA LEU A 26 -1.40 -2.28 6.44
C LEU A 26 0.05 -1.86 6.16
N VAL A 27 0.25 -1.05 5.13
CA VAL A 27 1.57 -0.53 4.76
C VAL A 27 1.66 0.94 5.15
N PRO A 28 2.69 1.41 5.88
CA PRO A 28 2.87 2.83 6.13
C PRO A 28 2.89 3.64 4.84
N SER A 29 2.21 4.79 4.82
CA SER A 29 2.07 5.60 3.61
C SER A 29 3.40 6.08 3.04
N SER A 30 4.37 6.38 3.91
CA SER A 30 5.74 6.74 3.52
C SER A 30 6.45 5.61 2.78
N VAL A 31 6.33 4.37 3.29
CA VAL A 31 6.93 3.17 2.69
C VAL A 31 6.26 2.84 1.35
N TRP A 32 4.93 2.93 1.27
CA TRP A 32 4.20 2.75 0.01
C TRP A 32 4.62 3.78 -1.05
N SER A 33 4.82 5.03 -0.66
CA SER A 33 5.30 6.08 -1.57
C SER A 33 6.70 5.77 -2.10
N SER A 34 7.63 5.35 -1.25
CA SER A 34 8.97 4.94 -1.67
C SER A 34 8.94 3.74 -2.62
N PHE A 35 8.10 2.74 -2.32
CA PHE A 35 7.90 1.58 -3.20
C PHE A 35 7.42 2.00 -4.59
N VAL A 36 6.38 2.84 -4.68
CA VAL A 36 5.87 3.33 -5.98
C VAL A 36 6.92 4.16 -6.73
N ALA A 37 7.71 4.96 -6.02
CA ALA A 37 8.81 5.71 -6.62
C ALA A 37 9.89 4.78 -7.20
N GLY A 38 10.28 3.73 -6.48
CA GLY A 38 11.20 2.70 -6.97
C GLY A 38 10.68 2.00 -8.22
N VAL A 39 9.43 1.54 -8.20
CA VAL A 39 8.78 0.90 -9.36
C VAL A 39 8.76 1.83 -10.59
N LYS A 40 8.43 3.12 -10.40
CA LYS A 40 8.46 4.11 -11.49
C LYS A 40 9.88 4.36 -12.01
N GLY A 41 10.88 4.28 -11.15
CA GLY A 41 12.30 4.41 -11.49
C GLY A 41 12.92 3.16 -12.12
N GLY A 42 12.18 2.05 -12.21
CA GLY A 42 12.71 0.76 -12.68
C GLY A 42 13.53 0.01 -11.64
N ASP A 43 13.51 0.47 -10.39
CA ASP A 43 14.08 -0.22 -9.24
C ASP A 43 13.05 -1.18 -8.66
N THR A 44 12.99 -2.36 -9.26
CA THR A 44 12.34 -3.53 -8.65
C THR A 44 13.46 -4.38 -8.09
N ALA A 45 13.58 -4.45 -6.76
CA ALA A 45 14.54 -5.32 -6.10
C ALA A 45 14.53 -6.72 -6.78
N ALA A 46 15.70 -7.14 -7.24
CA ALA A 46 15.91 -8.39 -7.97
C ALA A 46 15.75 -9.63 -7.07
#